data_AF-A0A7T4QUB6-F1
#
_entry.id   AF-A0A7T4QUB6-F1
#
_cell.length_a   1.000
_cell.length_b   1.000
_cell.length_c   1.000
_cell.angle_alpha   90.00
_cell.angle_beta   90.00
_cell.angle_gamma   90.00
#
_symmetry.space_group_name_H-M   'P 1'
#
loop_
_entity.id
_entity.type
_entity.pdbx_description
1 polymer ?
#
loop_
_entity_poly.entity_id
_entity_poly.type
_entity_poly.pdbx_seq_one_letter_code
_entity_poly.pdbx_strand_id
1 'polypeptide(L)'
;MKYTILIGLFLITVSIKANAQDYQALILKDRQEKALSLSKSKFGPLPADQVQFLDYFPVDKAYQVTADVTLLIGEETFKMPTYDGTSNPYKRYAILNFTLNNKPYQLTVYQSAALFQNPQYKNHLFLPFLDLTNGQESYSGGRYIDLSTEDIINGKATIDFNTAYNPYCAYSNGYRCPVPPQENILETKIMAGEKAFHKQKNERPVDIQAGQNFSADDLKIINNGTETEKLRVLQITNEKDLTVLTTTSVDLKFDDPSIAILEKRMFSTVQDPEHAGVGIAAPQIGINKNLIVVQRFDKVGEPFESYINPKIIWRSKFIRKGVEGCLSIPDRREEVLRSNTIRLQYISKEGKIKEENIEGFTAVIFQHEVDHLYGILYPDRVEEAQKEEFEPLSDKMQFYIKPNTLRP
;
A
#
# COMPACT_ATOMS: atom_id res chain seq x y z
N MET A 1 -66.25 48.61 22.62
CA MET A 1 -65.22 48.02 23.50
C MET A 1 -65.00 46.59 23.00
N LYS A 2 -63.91 46.31 22.24
CA LYS A 2 -62.63 45.73 22.73
C LYS A 2 -62.91 44.53 23.65
N TYR A 3 -62.53 43.29 23.36
CA TYR A 3 -61.16 42.83 23.10
C TYR A 3 -61.08 41.57 22.23
N THR A 4 -60.17 41.60 21.27
CA THR A 4 -59.59 40.45 20.55
C THR A 4 -58.45 39.89 21.40
N ILE A 5 -58.45 38.59 21.73
CA ILE A 5 -57.29 37.90 22.32
C ILE A 5 -56.77 36.89 21.31
N LEU A 6 -55.57 37.18 20.84
CA LEU A 6 -54.75 36.44 19.88
C LEU A 6 -54.14 35.23 20.63
N ILE A 7 -54.51 34.00 20.25
CA ILE A 7 -53.84 32.79 20.74
C ILE A 7 -52.56 32.60 19.91
N GLY A 8 -51.42 32.91 20.52
CA GLY A 8 -50.10 32.68 19.94
C GLY A 8 -49.75 31.19 19.92
N LEU A 9 -49.66 30.63 18.71
CA LEU A 9 -49.11 29.32 18.42
C LEU A 9 -47.59 29.33 18.66
N PHE A 10 -47.13 28.94 19.85
CA PHE A 10 -45.70 28.75 20.11
C PHE A 10 -45.27 27.38 19.57
N LEU A 11 -44.76 27.39 18.34
CA LEU A 11 -44.19 26.24 17.64
C LEU A 11 -43.01 25.66 18.43
N ILE A 12 -43.20 24.43 18.91
CA ILE A 12 -42.15 23.54 19.43
C ILE A 12 -41.12 23.32 18.30
N THR A 13 -39.99 24.02 18.38
CA THR A 13 -38.84 23.89 17.47
C THR A 13 -37.54 23.60 18.24
N VAL A 14 -37.64 22.90 19.38
CA VAL A 14 -36.49 22.68 20.28
C VAL A 14 -35.79 21.32 20.05
N SER A 15 -36.42 20.34 19.38
CA SER A 15 -35.88 18.97 19.33
C SER A 15 -34.90 18.67 18.18
N ILE A 16 -34.81 19.50 17.14
CA ILE A 16 -33.89 19.26 16.00
C ILE A 16 -32.48 19.79 16.31
N LYS A 17 -32.36 20.90 17.04
CA LYS A 17 -31.05 21.52 17.33
C LYS A 17 -30.19 20.70 18.29
N ALA A 18 -30.80 20.08 19.31
CA ALA A 18 -30.06 19.24 20.27
C ALA A 18 -29.38 18.04 19.59
N ASN A 19 -30.11 17.30 18.74
CA ASN A 19 -29.57 16.16 18.00
C ASN A 19 -28.48 16.52 16.98
N ALA A 20 -28.53 17.72 16.39
CA ALA A 20 -27.50 18.20 15.46
C ALA A 20 -26.23 18.64 16.18
N GLN A 21 -26.38 19.29 17.34
CA GLN A 21 -25.26 19.74 18.17
C GLN A 21 -24.50 18.56 18.79
N ASP A 22 -25.23 17.50 19.19
CA ASP A 22 -24.63 16.26 19.69
C ASP A 22 -23.88 15.48 18.58
N TYR A 23 -24.44 15.43 17.37
CA TYR A 23 -23.77 14.80 16.22
C TYR A 23 -22.49 15.55 15.81
N GLN A 24 -22.56 16.88 15.73
CA GLN A 24 -21.38 17.67 15.42
C GLN A 24 -20.28 17.49 16.48
N ALA A 25 -20.65 17.48 17.77
CA ALA A 25 -19.70 17.24 18.85
C ALA A 25 -19.07 15.84 18.75
N LEU A 26 -19.83 14.82 18.37
CA LEU A 26 -19.32 13.46 18.15
C LEU A 26 -18.26 13.43 17.04
N ILE A 27 -18.55 14.02 15.88
CA ILE A 27 -17.60 14.08 14.75
C ILE A 27 -16.34 14.87 15.13
N LEU A 28 -16.49 15.99 15.85
CA LEU A 28 -15.34 16.78 16.29
C LEU A 28 -14.45 16.01 17.27
N LYS A 29 -15.05 15.22 18.17
CA LYS A 29 -14.32 14.35 19.09
C LYS A 29 -13.56 13.25 18.34
N ASP A 30 -14.21 12.57 17.38
CA ASP A 30 -13.57 11.56 16.54
C ASP A 30 -12.36 12.12 15.77
N ARG A 31 -12.51 13.31 15.16
CA ARG A 31 -11.40 14.02 14.50
C ARG A 31 -10.21 14.26 15.44
N GLN A 32 -10.46 14.67 16.68
CA GLN A 32 -9.41 14.89 17.68
C GLN A 32 -8.70 13.57 18.07
N GLU A 33 -9.46 12.51 18.33
CA GLU A 33 -8.89 11.20 18.68
C GLU A 33 -8.05 10.64 17.53
N LYS A 34 -8.53 10.79 16.29
CA LYS A 34 -7.80 10.37 15.08
C LYS A 34 -6.53 11.18 14.87
N ALA A 35 -6.60 12.50 14.98
CA ALA A 35 -5.44 13.39 14.92
C ALA A 35 -4.36 13.00 15.93
N LEU A 36 -4.76 12.73 17.19
CA LEU A 36 -3.85 12.26 18.24
C LEU A 36 -3.27 10.87 17.93
N SER A 37 -4.05 9.97 17.32
CA SER A 37 -3.60 8.64 16.94
C SER A 37 -2.47 8.68 15.89
N LEU A 38 -2.51 9.63 14.95
CA LEU A 38 -1.52 9.78 13.89
C LEU A 38 -0.14 10.19 14.42
N SER A 39 -0.10 10.89 15.55
CA SER A 39 1.13 11.34 16.21
C SER A 39 1.47 10.59 17.50
N LYS A 40 0.72 9.53 17.84
CA LYS A 40 0.82 8.84 19.14
C LYS A 40 2.16 8.17 19.39
N SER A 41 2.88 7.78 18.33
CA SER A 41 4.19 7.17 18.44
C SER A 41 5.22 7.95 17.64
N LYS A 42 6.50 7.84 18.04
CA LYS A 42 7.64 8.36 17.27
C LYS A 42 7.65 7.84 15.81
N PHE A 43 7.01 6.71 15.55
CA PHE A 43 6.93 6.06 14.24
C PHE A 43 5.55 6.25 13.55
N GLY A 44 4.73 7.17 14.06
CA GLY A 44 3.43 7.50 13.48
C GLY A 44 3.56 8.13 12.08
N PRO A 45 2.47 8.11 11.28
CA PRO A 45 2.45 8.68 9.93
C PRO A 45 2.48 10.21 9.89
N LEU A 46 2.21 10.90 11.01
CA LEU A 46 2.22 12.36 11.07
C LEU A 46 2.94 12.85 12.34
N PRO A 47 4.00 13.66 12.21
CA PRO A 47 4.66 14.30 13.35
C PRO A 47 3.71 15.19 14.16
N ALA A 48 3.93 15.25 15.47
CA ALA A 48 3.04 15.97 16.40
C ALA A 48 2.91 17.48 16.08
N ASP A 49 3.97 18.12 15.58
CA ASP A 49 3.98 19.53 15.17
C ASP A 49 3.21 19.80 13.87
N GLN A 50 2.89 18.75 13.11
CA GLN A 50 2.12 18.84 11.87
C GLN A 50 0.63 18.52 12.03
N VAL A 51 0.22 17.92 13.15
CA VAL A 51 -1.19 17.55 13.43
C VAL A 51 -2.13 18.76 13.35
N GLN A 52 -1.67 19.94 13.78
CA GLN A 52 -2.44 21.18 13.72
C GLN A 52 -2.80 21.65 12.30
N PHE A 53 -2.17 21.09 11.25
CA PHE A 53 -2.44 21.42 9.86
C PHE A 53 -3.43 20.46 9.18
N LEU A 54 -3.99 19.50 9.92
CA LEU A 54 -5.12 18.71 9.44
C LEU A 54 -6.32 19.64 9.26
N ASP A 55 -6.93 19.60 8.07
CA ASP A 55 -8.11 20.38 7.73
C ASP A 55 -9.25 19.45 7.32
N TYR A 56 -10.48 19.89 7.58
CA TYR A 56 -11.68 19.12 7.37
C TYR A 56 -12.76 19.99 6.71
N PHE A 57 -13.67 19.36 6.00
CA PHE A 57 -14.90 20.02 5.60
C PHE A 57 -15.79 20.29 6.84
N PRO A 58 -16.64 21.33 6.79
CA PRO A 58 -17.70 21.52 7.79
C PRO A 58 -18.51 20.24 7.97
N VAL A 59 -18.90 19.95 9.21
CA VAL A 59 -19.75 18.78 9.49
C VAL A 59 -21.11 19.00 8.84
N ASP A 60 -21.54 18.05 8.03
CA ASP A 60 -22.82 18.10 7.33
C ASP A 60 -23.52 16.75 7.39
N LYS A 61 -24.65 16.72 8.10
CA LYS A 61 -25.44 15.50 8.32
C LYS A 61 -26.08 14.97 7.04
N ALA A 62 -26.18 15.77 5.97
CA ALA A 62 -26.64 15.30 4.66
C ALA A 62 -25.71 14.23 4.05
N TYR A 63 -24.46 14.17 4.50
CA TYR A 63 -23.47 13.15 4.11
C TYR A 63 -23.42 11.94 5.06
N GLN A 64 -24.37 11.82 5.98
CA GLN A 64 -24.63 10.58 6.70
C GLN A 64 -25.83 9.89 6.04
N VAL A 65 -25.56 8.78 5.35
CA VAL A 65 -26.57 8.07 4.54
C VAL A 65 -26.76 6.65 5.06
N THR A 66 -27.97 6.12 4.89
CA THR A 66 -28.26 4.70 5.11
C THR A 66 -28.17 3.98 3.77
N ALA A 67 -27.38 2.90 3.74
CA ALA A 67 -27.21 2.04 2.57
C ALA A 67 -27.93 0.70 2.77
N ASP A 68 -28.53 0.18 1.70
CA ASP A 68 -28.94 -1.21 1.58
C ASP A 68 -27.72 -2.09 1.26
N VAL A 69 -27.53 -3.15 2.05
CA VAL A 69 -26.35 -4.00 2.02
C VAL A 69 -26.67 -5.31 1.32
N THR A 70 -25.93 -5.60 0.25
CA THR A 70 -25.95 -6.91 -0.43
C THR A 70 -24.65 -7.64 -0.15
N LEU A 71 -24.71 -8.69 0.67
CA LEU A 71 -23.52 -9.51 0.97
C LEU A 71 -23.06 -10.28 -0.26
N LEU A 72 -21.75 -10.32 -0.49
CA LEU A 72 -21.14 -11.08 -1.57
C LEU A 72 -20.61 -12.42 -1.02
N ILE A 73 -21.26 -13.51 -1.45
CA ILE A 73 -20.96 -14.86 -0.96
C ILE A 73 -20.05 -15.56 -1.98
N GLY A 74 -19.01 -16.25 -1.50
CA GLY A 74 -18.13 -17.04 -2.35
C GLY A 74 -17.05 -16.24 -3.11
N GLU A 75 -16.91 -14.95 -2.84
CA GLU A 75 -15.86 -14.12 -3.45
C GLU A 75 -14.45 -14.66 -3.15
N GLU A 76 -13.65 -14.79 -4.20
CA GLU A 76 -12.22 -15.09 -4.10
C GLU A 76 -11.43 -13.86 -3.62
N THR A 77 -10.27 -14.10 -3.05
CA THR A 77 -9.35 -13.02 -2.70
C THR A 77 -8.68 -12.48 -3.95
N PHE A 78 -8.54 -11.17 -4.03
CA PHE A 78 -7.78 -10.49 -5.09
C PHE A 78 -6.70 -9.59 -4.48
N LYS A 79 -5.68 -9.28 -5.28
CA LYS A 79 -4.61 -8.34 -4.92
C LYS A 79 -5.05 -6.91 -5.23
N MET A 80 -5.43 -6.16 -4.19
CA MET A 80 -5.75 -4.74 -4.32
C MET A 80 -4.44 -3.94 -4.43
N PRO A 81 -4.24 -3.14 -5.50
CA PRO A 81 -3.00 -2.37 -5.69
C PRO A 81 -2.84 -1.29 -4.61
N THR A 82 -1.61 -0.86 -4.37
CA THR A 82 -1.25 0.21 -3.43
C THR A 82 -0.45 1.32 -4.12
N TYR A 83 -0.44 2.53 -3.55
CA TYR A 83 0.26 3.68 -4.15
C TYR A 83 1.79 3.57 -4.19
N ASP A 84 2.36 2.74 -3.33
CA ASP A 84 3.77 2.34 -3.45
C ASP A 84 3.94 1.24 -4.50
N GLY A 85 3.00 1.07 -5.43
CA GLY A 85 3.06 0.09 -6.49
C GLY A 85 3.28 -1.32 -5.99
N THR A 86 2.76 -1.72 -4.82
CA THR A 86 2.67 -3.12 -4.38
C THR A 86 1.19 -3.51 -4.37
N SER A 87 0.82 -4.64 -3.74
CA SER A 87 -0.58 -5.01 -3.57
C SER A 87 -0.80 -5.80 -2.27
N ASN A 88 -2.03 -5.76 -1.77
CA ASN A 88 -2.45 -6.45 -0.55
C ASN A 88 -3.66 -7.35 -0.84
N PRO A 89 -3.77 -8.54 -0.22
CA PRO A 89 -4.90 -9.43 -0.44
C PRO A 89 -6.16 -8.93 0.26
N TYR A 90 -7.23 -8.74 -0.51
CA TYR A 90 -8.56 -8.33 -0.05
C TYR A 90 -9.63 -9.25 -0.62
N LYS A 91 -10.78 -9.24 0.04
CA LYS A 91 -12.02 -9.87 -0.44
C LYS A 91 -13.10 -8.80 -0.54
N ARG A 92 -13.88 -8.82 -1.63
CA ARG A 92 -15.12 -8.03 -1.72
C ARG A 92 -16.13 -8.63 -0.74
N TYR A 93 -16.60 -7.83 0.21
CA TYR A 93 -17.45 -8.32 1.30
C TYR A 93 -18.94 -8.05 1.02
N ALA A 94 -19.27 -6.82 0.64
CA ALA A 94 -20.64 -6.44 0.34
C ALA A 94 -20.71 -5.24 -0.62
N ILE A 95 -21.86 -5.10 -1.25
CA ILE A 95 -22.23 -3.92 -2.04
C ILE A 95 -23.18 -3.06 -1.20
N LEU A 96 -22.84 -1.77 -1.06
CA LEU A 96 -23.61 -0.76 -0.35
C LEU A 96 -24.32 0.13 -1.37
N ASN A 97 -25.65 0.04 -1.45
CA ASN A 97 -26.46 0.88 -2.33
C ASN A 97 -27.11 1.99 -1.51
N PHE A 98 -26.92 3.25 -1.88
CA PHE A 98 -27.46 4.39 -1.14
C PHE A 98 -27.88 5.52 -2.08
N THR A 99 -28.60 6.48 -1.54
CA THR A 99 -28.96 7.71 -2.26
C THR A 99 -28.29 8.89 -1.60
N LEU A 100 -27.63 9.73 -2.39
CA LEU A 100 -27.05 11.00 -1.96
C LEU A 100 -27.50 12.08 -2.93
N ASN A 101 -28.00 13.21 -2.42
CA ASN A 101 -28.54 14.30 -3.25
C ASN A 101 -29.57 13.81 -4.30
N ASN A 102 -30.45 12.88 -3.90
CA ASN A 102 -31.47 12.24 -4.74
C ASN A 102 -30.92 11.44 -5.96
N LYS A 103 -29.62 11.13 -5.98
CA LYS A 103 -29.01 10.25 -6.98
C LYS A 103 -28.58 8.93 -6.33
N PRO A 104 -28.83 7.77 -6.97
CA PRO A 104 -28.36 6.49 -6.48
C PRO A 104 -26.86 6.35 -6.71
N TYR A 105 -26.17 5.79 -5.73
CA TYR A 105 -24.76 5.42 -5.81
C TYR A 105 -24.56 4.04 -5.20
N GLN A 106 -23.42 3.46 -5.55
CA GLN A 106 -22.99 2.17 -5.07
C GLN A 106 -21.52 2.27 -4.65
N LEU A 107 -21.17 1.59 -3.56
CA LEU A 107 -19.79 1.33 -3.19
C LEU A 107 -19.64 -0.12 -2.75
N THR A 108 -18.50 -0.73 -3.06
CA THR A 108 -18.13 -2.04 -2.53
C THR A 108 -17.33 -1.86 -1.25
N VAL A 109 -17.65 -2.62 -0.20
CA VAL A 109 -16.85 -2.68 1.01
C VAL A 109 -16.01 -3.96 1.01
N TYR A 110 -14.78 -3.87 1.49
CA TYR A 110 -13.78 -4.93 1.41
C TYR A 110 -13.36 -5.41 2.79
N GLN A 111 -12.82 -6.62 2.84
CA GLN A 111 -12.21 -7.18 4.05
C GLN A 111 -10.78 -7.62 3.74
N SER A 112 -9.83 -7.22 4.59
CA SER A 112 -8.43 -7.63 4.43
C SER A 112 -8.27 -9.11 4.79
N ALA A 113 -7.65 -9.89 3.91
CA ALA A 113 -7.41 -11.31 4.15
C ALA A 113 -6.49 -11.55 5.36
N ALA A 114 -5.54 -10.63 5.60
CA ALA A 114 -4.62 -10.70 6.74
C ALA A 114 -5.30 -10.31 8.06
N LEU A 115 -6.11 -9.23 8.06
CA LEU A 115 -6.74 -8.73 9.29
C LEU A 115 -7.91 -9.59 9.76
N PHE A 116 -8.66 -10.23 8.85
CA PHE A 116 -9.79 -11.08 9.23
C PHE A 116 -9.36 -12.26 10.12
N GLN A 117 -8.14 -12.77 9.93
CA GLN A 117 -7.59 -13.85 10.75
C GLN A 117 -7.19 -13.38 12.15
N ASN A 118 -7.01 -12.08 12.37
CA ASN A 118 -6.71 -11.52 13.68
C ASN A 118 -8.03 -11.31 14.45
N PRO A 119 -8.21 -11.93 15.63
CA PRO A 119 -9.43 -11.79 16.42
C PRO A 119 -9.84 -10.35 16.73
N GLN A 120 -8.87 -9.42 16.83
CA GLN A 120 -9.13 -8.00 17.08
C GLN A 120 -9.72 -7.28 15.87
N TYR A 121 -9.37 -7.69 14.65
CA TYR A 121 -9.76 -7.02 13.40
C TYR A 121 -10.69 -7.87 12.53
N LYS A 122 -11.16 -9.02 13.04
CA LYS A 122 -12.03 -9.96 12.31
C LYS A 122 -13.30 -9.32 11.75
N ASN A 123 -13.83 -8.30 12.44
CA ASN A 123 -15.06 -7.61 12.05
C ASN A 123 -14.78 -6.34 11.24
N HIS A 124 -13.50 -5.96 11.04
CA HIS A 124 -13.15 -4.74 10.32
C HIS A 124 -13.51 -4.86 8.84
N LEU A 125 -14.15 -3.81 8.34
CA LEU A 125 -14.53 -3.61 6.95
C LEU A 125 -13.92 -2.29 6.46
N PHE A 126 -13.35 -2.35 5.26
CA PHE A 126 -12.60 -1.27 4.65
C PHE A 126 -13.37 -0.71 3.45
N LEU A 127 -13.73 0.57 3.49
CA LEU A 127 -14.46 1.25 2.42
C LEU A 127 -13.58 2.37 1.81
N PRO A 128 -12.73 2.06 0.83
CA PRO A 128 -11.97 3.06 0.09
C PRO A 128 -12.83 3.68 -1.01
N PHE A 129 -12.71 4.98 -1.28
CA PHE A 129 -13.43 5.61 -2.38
C PHE A 129 -12.67 6.80 -2.98
N LEU A 130 -13.03 7.13 -4.22
CA LEU A 130 -12.70 8.36 -4.90
C LEU A 130 -14.00 9.13 -5.19
N ASP A 131 -13.90 10.44 -5.34
CA ASP A 131 -14.98 11.35 -5.67
C ASP A 131 -14.43 12.61 -6.36
N LEU A 132 -15.30 13.49 -6.83
CA LEU A 132 -14.91 14.67 -7.62
C LEU A 132 -14.20 15.77 -6.82
N THR A 133 -13.96 15.58 -5.51
CA THR A 133 -13.10 16.47 -4.70
C THR A 133 -11.63 16.06 -4.72
N ASN A 134 -11.30 14.82 -5.10
CA ASN A 134 -9.94 14.32 -5.04
C ASN A 134 -9.02 15.08 -6.02
N GLY A 135 -7.85 15.51 -5.53
CA GLY A 135 -6.84 16.19 -6.33
C GLY A 135 -6.91 17.72 -6.29
N GLN A 136 -8.00 18.29 -5.78
CA GLN A 136 -8.09 19.72 -5.51
C GLN A 136 -8.45 19.97 -4.04
N GLU A 137 -9.65 19.60 -3.61
CA GLU A 137 -10.12 19.86 -2.24
C GLU A 137 -9.76 18.74 -1.25
N SER A 138 -9.69 17.48 -1.71
CA SER A 138 -9.33 16.31 -0.91
C SER A 138 -8.11 15.56 -1.49
N TYR A 139 -7.53 14.64 -0.71
CA TYR A 139 -6.30 13.93 -1.10
C TYR A 139 -6.46 13.23 -2.45
N SER A 140 -5.49 13.39 -3.35
CA SER A 140 -5.59 12.84 -4.72
C SER A 140 -5.68 11.31 -4.77
N GLY A 141 -5.19 10.62 -3.75
CA GLY A 141 -5.21 9.16 -3.67
C GLY A 141 -6.49 8.56 -3.06
N GLY A 142 -7.56 9.33 -2.93
CA GLY A 142 -8.80 8.85 -2.33
C GLY A 142 -8.82 8.91 -0.81
N ARG A 143 -9.97 8.53 -0.25
CA ARG A 143 -10.26 8.57 1.18
C ARG A 143 -10.88 7.27 1.62
N TYR A 144 -10.77 6.98 2.92
CA TYR A 144 -11.24 5.74 3.50
C TYR A 144 -12.30 5.99 4.55
N ILE A 145 -13.19 5.03 4.72
CA ILE A 145 -14.09 4.89 5.87
C ILE A 145 -13.88 3.48 6.43
N ASP A 146 -13.74 3.40 7.75
CA ASP A 146 -13.72 2.10 8.45
C ASP A 146 -15.14 1.78 8.89
N LEU A 147 -15.57 0.56 8.60
CA LEU A 147 -16.84 -0.01 9.02
C LEU A 147 -16.57 -1.30 9.79
N SER A 148 -17.62 -1.84 10.41
CA SER A 148 -17.64 -3.13 11.07
C SER A 148 -18.73 -4.01 10.46
N THR A 149 -18.52 -5.33 10.46
CA THR A 149 -19.60 -6.29 10.16
C THR A 149 -20.77 -6.14 11.14
N GLU A 150 -20.50 -5.60 12.34
CA GLU A 150 -21.51 -5.30 13.36
C GLU A 150 -22.36 -4.06 13.04
N ASP A 151 -21.89 -3.19 12.13
CA ASP A 151 -22.66 -2.03 11.66
C ASP A 151 -23.78 -2.43 10.69
N ILE A 152 -23.75 -3.67 10.19
CA ILE A 152 -24.75 -4.21 9.26
C ILE A 152 -25.90 -4.80 10.08
N ILE A 153 -27.00 -4.05 10.16
CA ILE A 153 -28.18 -4.42 10.93
C ILE A 153 -29.37 -4.53 9.98
N ASN A 154 -30.01 -5.70 9.94
CA ASN A 154 -31.18 -5.97 9.09
C ASN A 154 -30.97 -5.61 7.61
N GLY A 155 -29.79 -5.93 7.07
CA GLY A 155 -29.44 -5.64 5.67
C GLY A 155 -29.20 -4.16 5.37
N LYS A 156 -28.98 -3.33 6.39
CA LYS A 156 -28.66 -1.91 6.24
C LYS A 156 -27.39 -1.55 7.01
N ALA A 157 -26.66 -0.55 6.52
CA ALA A 157 -25.51 0.04 7.20
C ALA A 157 -25.52 1.56 7.04
N THR A 158 -24.96 2.28 8.01
CA THR A 158 -24.77 3.73 7.90
C THR A 158 -23.40 4.03 7.30
N ILE A 159 -23.35 4.85 6.26
CA ILE A 159 -22.12 5.41 5.71
C ILE A 159 -22.08 6.88 6.12
N ASP A 160 -21.09 7.25 6.92
CA ASP A 160 -20.90 8.64 7.34
C ASP A 160 -19.64 9.22 6.70
N PHE A 161 -19.80 9.97 5.60
CA PHE A 161 -18.64 10.58 4.93
C PHE A 161 -17.97 11.69 5.78
N ASN A 162 -18.57 12.12 6.90
CA ASN A 162 -17.91 13.06 7.82
C ASN A 162 -16.75 12.44 8.59
N THR A 163 -16.70 11.11 8.67
CA THR A 163 -15.59 10.33 9.28
C THR A 163 -14.55 9.89 8.25
N ALA A 164 -14.78 10.18 6.96
CA ALA A 164 -13.84 9.86 5.90
C ALA A 164 -12.49 10.54 6.15
N TYR A 165 -11.42 9.76 6.01
CA TYR A 165 -10.06 10.18 6.38
C TYR A 165 -9.07 9.88 5.26
N ASN A 166 -7.94 10.59 5.30
CA ASN A 166 -6.89 10.35 4.33
C ASN A 166 -6.04 9.12 4.70
N PRO A 167 -5.59 8.32 3.71
CA PRO A 167 -4.57 7.32 3.95
C PRO A 167 -3.29 7.93 4.53
N TYR A 168 -2.48 7.12 5.22
CA TYR A 168 -1.17 7.55 5.71
C TYR A 168 -0.24 8.11 4.62
N CYS A 169 -0.41 7.65 3.37
CA CYS A 169 0.29 8.14 2.19
C CYS A 169 0.00 9.60 1.85
N ALA A 170 -1.01 10.21 2.47
CA ALA A 170 -1.25 11.65 2.38
C ALA A 170 -0.25 12.46 3.21
N TYR A 171 0.23 11.91 4.32
CA TYR A 171 1.11 12.58 5.27
C TYR A 171 2.57 12.15 5.13
N SER A 172 2.81 10.90 4.75
CA SER A 172 4.14 10.30 4.74
C SER A 172 4.34 9.31 3.60
N ASN A 173 5.54 9.28 3.03
CA ASN A 173 5.99 8.25 2.10
C ASN A 173 6.34 6.95 2.85
N GLY A 174 6.44 5.81 2.14
CA GLY A 174 6.81 4.52 2.75
C GLY A 174 5.66 3.73 3.40
N TYR A 175 4.41 4.12 3.13
CA TYR A 175 3.21 3.36 3.51
C TYR A 175 2.58 2.67 2.29
N ARG A 176 2.00 1.48 2.51
CA ARG A 176 1.36 0.63 1.49
C ARG A 176 -0.14 0.89 1.42
N CYS A 177 -0.55 2.10 1.05
CA CYS A 177 -1.95 2.49 1.10
C CYS A 177 -2.72 1.96 -0.12
N PRO A 178 -3.84 1.23 0.07
CA PRO A 178 -4.62 0.70 -1.04
C PRO A 178 -5.18 1.78 -1.98
N VAL A 179 -5.10 1.55 -3.28
CA VAL A 179 -5.75 2.38 -4.30
C VAL A 179 -7.23 2.00 -4.33
N PRO A 180 -8.17 2.96 -4.19
CA PRO A 180 -9.60 2.67 -4.34
C PRO A 180 -9.90 2.03 -5.70
N PRO A 181 -10.61 0.88 -5.74
CA PRO A 181 -11.00 0.25 -7.01
C PRO A 181 -11.93 1.12 -7.85
N GLN A 182 -11.98 0.86 -9.16
CA GLN A 182 -12.76 1.65 -10.11
C GLN A 182 -14.25 1.67 -9.76
N GLU A 183 -14.81 0.55 -9.27
CA GLU A 183 -16.20 0.48 -8.83
C GLU A 183 -16.52 1.39 -7.63
N ASN A 184 -15.49 1.92 -6.95
CA ASN A 184 -15.63 2.82 -5.81
C ASN A 184 -15.31 4.28 -6.16
N ILE A 185 -15.42 4.67 -7.44
CA ILE A 185 -15.34 6.05 -7.90
C ILE A 185 -16.75 6.64 -7.94
N LEU A 186 -16.99 7.67 -7.13
CA LEU A 186 -18.26 8.41 -7.09
C LEU A 186 -18.21 9.62 -8.04
N GLU A 187 -19.13 9.68 -8.99
CA GLU A 187 -19.30 10.83 -9.90
C GLU A 187 -20.04 12.01 -9.24
N THR A 188 -19.67 12.35 -8.01
CA THR A 188 -20.19 13.49 -7.25
C THR A 188 -19.10 14.07 -6.37
N LYS A 189 -19.26 15.31 -5.91
CA LYS A 189 -18.40 15.88 -4.88
C LYS A 189 -18.87 15.41 -3.50
N ILE A 190 -17.96 14.90 -2.68
CA ILE A 190 -18.21 14.59 -1.28
C ILE A 190 -17.53 15.65 -0.40
N MET A 191 -18.28 16.72 -0.09
CA MET A 191 -17.81 17.87 0.70
C MET A 191 -17.90 17.61 2.22
N ALA A 192 -17.49 16.43 2.65
CA ALA A 192 -17.50 15.97 4.05
C ALA A 192 -16.20 15.20 4.35
N GLY A 193 -15.81 15.13 5.63
CA GLY A 193 -14.61 14.42 6.07
C GLY A 193 -13.33 15.25 5.97
N GLU A 194 -12.20 14.57 5.86
CA GLU A 194 -10.87 15.18 5.79
C GLU A 194 -10.58 15.77 4.39
N LYS A 195 -9.90 16.93 4.38
CA LYS A 195 -9.43 17.62 3.18
C LYS A 195 -8.00 17.21 2.83
N ALA A 196 -7.49 17.71 1.70
CA ALA A 196 -6.11 17.50 1.30
C ALA A 196 -5.14 18.07 2.34
N PHE A 197 -4.14 17.28 2.71
CA PHE A 197 -3.03 17.74 3.55
C PHE A 197 -1.96 18.43 2.69
N HIS A 198 -1.68 19.71 2.94
CA HIS A 198 -0.84 20.54 2.07
C HIS A 198 0.58 20.81 2.60
N LYS A 199 1.04 20.07 3.61
CA LYS A 199 2.44 20.18 4.07
C LYS A 199 3.34 19.19 3.34
N GLN A 200 4.65 19.40 3.48
CA GLN A 200 5.64 18.49 2.97
C GLN A 200 5.41 17.10 3.58
N LYS A 201 5.34 16.07 2.72
CA LYS A 201 5.26 14.70 3.19
C LYS A 201 6.51 14.33 3.95
N ASN A 202 6.33 13.64 5.08
CA ASN A 202 7.43 13.08 5.82
C ASN A 202 7.86 11.74 5.19
N GLU A 203 9.03 11.24 5.57
CA GLU A 203 9.38 9.84 5.30
C GLU A 203 8.94 9.02 6.50
N ARG A 204 8.36 7.83 6.28
CA ARG A 204 8.00 6.92 7.37
C ARG A 204 9.24 6.68 8.24
N PRO A 205 9.19 6.96 9.55
CA PRO A 205 10.32 6.69 10.42
C PRO A 205 10.61 5.18 10.43
N VAL A 206 11.86 4.80 10.21
CA VAL A 206 12.29 3.40 10.24
C VAL A 206 12.74 3.06 11.66
N ASP A 207 12.04 2.11 12.29
CA ASP A 207 12.51 1.49 13.51
C ASP A 207 13.53 0.39 13.17
N ILE A 208 14.81 0.72 13.19
CA ILE A 208 15.89 -0.23 12.90
C ILE A 208 15.96 -1.40 13.90
N GLN A 209 15.33 -1.26 15.07
CA GLN A 209 15.29 -2.30 16.11
C GLN A 209 14.07 -3.22 16.01
N ALA A 210 13.08 -2.88 15.16
CA ALA A 210 11.90 -3.71 14.96
C ALA A 210 12.16 -4.97 14.12
N GLY A 211 13.36 -5.11 13.55
CA GLY A 211 13.76 -6.28 12.79
C GLY A 211 13.78 -7.55 13.63
N GLN A 212 13.34 -8.65 13.05
CA GLN A 212 13.33 -9.97 13.68
C GLN A 212 14.60 -10.75 13.33
N ASN A 213 15.12 -11.53 14.28
CA ASN A 213 16.20 -12.49 14.02
C ASN A 213 15.72 -13.61 13.09
N PHE A 214 16.66 -14.38 12.53
CA PHE A 214 16.35 -15.63 11.84
C PHE A 214 15.68 -16.65 12.77
N SER A 215 14.70 -17.38 12.24
CA SER A 215 14.09 -18.51 12.95
C SER A 215 15.02 -19.73 12.99
N ALA A 216 14.68 -20.73 13.80
CA ALA A 216 15.44 -21.97 13.84
C ALA A 216 15.46 -22.69 12.47
N ASP A 217 14.41 -22.56 11.67
CA ASP A 217 14.34 -23.15 10.33
C ASP A 217 15.13 -22.34 9.31
N ASP A 218 15.11 -21.00 9.40
CA ASP A 218 15.99 -20.15 8.59
C ASP A 218 17.47 -20.50 8.84
N LEU A 219 17.86 -20.65 10.11
CA LEU A 219 19.23 -21.02 10.47
C LEU A 219 19.64 -22.40 9.96
N LYS A 220 18.72 -23.35 9.86
CA LYS A 220 19.01 -24.64 9.20
C LYS A 220 19.32 -24.43 7.73
N ILE A 221 18.56 -23.61 7.02
CA ILE A 221 18.82 -23.30 5.61
C ILE A 221 20.18 -22.61 5.47
N ILE A 222 20.44 -21.57 6.26
CA ILE A 222 21.67 -20.76 6.21
C ILE A 222 22.92 -21.60 6.51
N ASN A 223 22.86 -22.48 7.50
CA ASN A 223 24.01 -23.26 7.96
C ASN A 223 24.14 -24.65 7.31
N ASN A 224 23.18 -25.04 6.45
CA ASN A 224 23.25 -26.31 5.71
C ASN A 224 24.12 -26.15 4.46
N GLY A 225 25.43 -26.17 4.65
CA GLY A 225 26.44 -26.11 3.58
C GLY A 225 27.59 -25.15 3.92
N THR A 226 28.54 -25.03 2.99
CA THR A 226 29.61 -24.03 3.10
C THR A 226 29.15 -22.66 2.59
N GLU A 227 29.92 -21.59 2.87
CA GLU A 227 29.61 -20.22 2.42
C GLU A 227 29.53 -20.08 0.88
N THR A 228 30.10 -21.03 0.13
CA THR A 228 30.12 -21.04 -1.34
C THR A 228 29.14 -22.06 -1.93
N GLU A 229 28.47 -22.85 -1.09
CA GLU A 229 27.52 -23.85 -1.54
C GLU A 229 26.17 -23.20 -1.84
N LYS A 230 25.69 -23.46 -3.07
CA LYS A 230 24.44 -22.90 -3.60
C LYS A 230 23.24 -23.29 -2.73
N LEU A 231 22.28 -22.38 -2.63
CA LEU A 231 20.99 -22.62 -1.98
C LEU A 231 19.99 -23.20 -3.00
N ARG A 232 19.05 -24.01 -2.50
CA ARG A 232 17.94 -24.48 -3.32
C ARG A 232 17.01 -23.31 -3.64
N VAL A 233 16.85 -23.00 -4.92
CA VAL A 233 15.85 -22.03 -5.39
C VAL A 233 14.47 -22.68 -5.42
N LEU A 234 13.53 -22.08 -4.70
CA LEU A 234 12.13 -22.49 -4.64
C LEU A 234 11.43 -22.26 -5.98
N GLN A 235 10.54 -23.17 -6.37
CA GLN A 235 9.86 -23.15 -7.67
C GLN A 235 8.35 -23.03 -7.52
N ILE A 236 7.70 -22.21 -8.36
CA ILE A 236 6.24 -22.05 -8.33
C ILE A 236 5.46 -23.33 -8.67
N THR A 237 6.13 -24.32 -9.27
CA THR A 237 5.54 -25.63 -9.62
C THR A 237 5.36 -26.54 -8.41
N ASN A 238 5.90 -26.16 -7.24
CA ASN A 238 5.70 -26.87 -5.98
C ASN A 238 4.80 -26.03 -5.05
N GLU A 239 3.70 -26.61 -4.56
CA GLU A 239 2.71 -25.88 -3.73
C GLU A 239 3.29 -25.33 -2.42
N LYS A 240 4.22 -26.06 -1.78
CA LYS A 240 4.86 -25.61 -0.53
C LYS A 240 5.81 -24.45 -0.80
N ASP A 241 6.58 -24.55 -1.89
CA ASP A 241 7.46 -23.47 -2.34
C ASP A 241 6.65 -22.24 -2.71
N LEU A 242 5.55 -22.41 -3.45
CA LEU A 242 4.65 -21.31 -3.84
C LEU A 242 4.11 -20.58 -2.61
N THR A 243 3.68 -21.32 -1.58
CA THR A 243 3.21 -20.73 -0.32
C THR A 243 4.25 -19.80 0.29
N VAL A 244 5.52 -20.21 0.31
CA VAL A 244 6.63 -19.41 0.80
C VAL A 244 6.88 -18.19 -0.10
N LEU A 245 6.90 -18.40 -1.42
CA LEU A 245 7.12 -17.37 -2.44
C LEU A 245 6.01 -16.30 -2.47
N THR A 246 4.79 -16.62 -2.02
CA THR A 246 3.67 -15.68 -1.93
C THR A 246 3.42 -15.14 -0.52
N THR A 247 4.26 -15.52 0.45
CA THR A 247 4.17 -15.00 1.82
C THR A 247 4.97 -13.71 1.96
N THR A 248 4.36 -12.66 2.51
CA THR A 248 5.05 -11.39 2.80
C THR A 248 6.15 -11.59 3.84
N SER A 249 7.35 -11.10 3.51
CA SER A 249 8.52 -11.11 4.37
C SER A 249 8.45 -10.08 5.49
N VAL A 250 9.20 -10.36 6.56
CA VAL A 250 9.32 -9.48 7.73
C VAL A 250 10.69 -8.79 7.75
N ASP A 251 10.74 -7.61 8.38
CA ASP A 251 12.00 -6.86 8.56
C ASP A 251 13.00 -7.74 9.34
N LEU A 252 14.24 -7.79 8.84
CA LEU A 252 15.38 -8.52 9.39
C LEU A 252 16.18 -7.62 10.33
N LYS A 253 16.65 -8.17 11.46
CA LYS A 253 17.56 -7.44 12.34
C LYS A 253 18.92 -7.26 11.67
N PHE A 254 19.33 -6.01 11.43
CA PHE A 254 20.47 -5.70 10.56
C PHE A 254 21.84 -6.16 11.08
N ASP A 255 21.97 -6.40 12.38
CA ASP A 255 23.19 -6.81 13.07
C ASP A 255 23.24 -8.32 13.34
N ASP A 256 22.33 -9.11 12.75
CA ASP A 256 22.36 -10.57 12.88
C ASP A 256 23.60 -11.14 12.17
N PRO A 257 24.47 -11.89 12.88
CA PRO A 257 25.73 -12.39 12.32
C PRO A 257 25.53 -13.39 11.17
N SER A 258 24.37 -14.03 11.08
CA SER A 258 24.06 -15.03 10.04
C SER A 258 23.86 -14.38 8.66
N ILE A 259 23.65 -13.05 8.62
CA ILE A 259 23.53 -12.30 7.37
C ILE A 259 24.76 -12.48 6.49
N ALA A 260 25.96 -12.42 7.07
CA ALA A 260 27.20 -12.53 6.29
C ALA A 260 27.35 -13.89 5.59
N ILE A 261 26.87 -14.96 6.23
CA ILE A 261 26.88 -16.32 5.66
C ILE A 261 25.82 -16.41 4.55
N LEU A 262 24.61 -15.94 4.83
CA LEU A 262 23.50 -15.96 3.89
C LEU A 262 23.81 -15.15 2.62
N GLU A 263 24.39 -13.95 2.76
CA GLU A 263 24.80 -13.10 1.63
C GLU A 263 25.73 -13.83 0.68
N LYS A 264 26.79 -14.46 1.19
CA LYS A 264 27.76 -15.21 0.38
C LYS A 264 27.10 -16.35 -0.40
N ARG A 265 26.22 -17.09 0.26
CA ARG A 265 25.49 -18.19 -0.37
C ARG A 265 24.47 -17.69 -1.39
N MET A 266 23.80 -16.57 -1.13
CA MET A 266 22.92 -15.91 -2.11
C MET A 266 23.72 -15.44 -3.34
N PHE A 267 24.92 -14.86 -3.17
CA PHE A 267 25.81 -14.53 -4.28
C PHE A 267 26.17 -15.78 -5.10
N SER A 268 26.61 -16.87 -4.45
CA SER A 268 26.91 -18.12 -5.16
C SER A 268 25.70 -18.72 -5.89
N THR A 269 24.49 -18.52 -5.36
CA THR A 269 23.25 -19.03 -5.95
C THR A 269 22.83 -18.22 -7.18
N VAL A 270 22.83 -16.88 -7.09
CA VAL A 270 22.42 -16.02 -8.21
C VAL A 270 23.44 -16.03 -9.36
N GLN A 271 24.72 -16.29 -9.04
CA GLN A 271 25.80 -16.39 -10.02
C GLN A 271 25.99 -17.81 -10.58
N ASP A 272 25.04 -18.73 -10.35
CA ASP A 272 25.14 -20.09 -10.85
C ASP A 272 25.26 -20.10 -12.39
N PRO A 273 26.36 -20.64 -12.98
CA PRO A 273 26.54 -20.64 -14.43
C PRO A 273 25.44 -21.37 -15.20
N GLU A 274 24.77 -22.35 -14.58
CA GLU A 274 23.68 -23.10 -15.20
C GLU A 274 22.36 -22.29 -15.23
N HIS A 275 22.17 -21.38 -14.27
CA HIS A 275 20.93 -20.62 -14.07
C HIS A 275 21.24 -19.19 -13.59
N ALA A 276 22.02 -18.45 -14.38
CA ALA A 276 22.50 -17.15 -13.96
C ALA A 276 21.35 -16.13 -13.84
N GLY A 277 21.28 -15.46 -12.69
CA GLY A 277 20.37 -14.38 -12.40
C GLY A 277 21.10 -13.04 -12.24
N VAL A 278 20.33 -11.96 -12.24
CA VAL A 278 20.82 -10.60 -11.94
C VAL A 278 20.37 -10.08 -10.57
N GLY A 279 19.59 -10.88 -9.87
CA GLY A 279 19.08 -10.63 -8.53
C GLY A 279 18.47 -11.89 -7.92
N ILE A 280 18.41 -11.92 -6.59
CA ILE A 280 17.70 -12.95 -5.84
C ILE A 280 17.23 -12.39 -4.49
N ALA A 281 16.02 -12.74 -4.08
CA ALA A 281 15.43 -12.40 -2.80
C ALA A 281 15.42 -13.60 -1.84
N ALA A 282 15.56 -13.35 -0.53
CA ALA A 282 15.56 -14.41 0.49
C ALA A 282 14.33 -15.36 0.44
N PRO A 283 13.11 -14.91 0.10
CA PRO A 283 11.97 -15.81 -0.08
C PRO A 283 12.20 -16.90 -1.13
N GLN A 284 12.97 -16.59 -2.18
CA GLN A 284 13.28 -17.55 -3.24
C GLN A 284 14.19 -18.70 -2.77
N ILE A 285 14.81 -18.58 -1.61
CA ILE A 285 15.61 -19.64 -0.97
C ILE A 285 14.97 -20.15 0.34
N GLY A 286 13.70 -19.82 0.57
CA GLY A 286 12.93 -20.33 1.70
C GLY A 286 12.94 -19.49 2.97
N ILE A 287 13.46 -18.26 2.92
CA ILE A 287 13.59 -17.38 4.09
C ILE A 287 12.74 -16.11 3.87
N ASN A 288 11.59 -16.00 4.54
CA ASN A 288 10.71 -14.82 4.47
C ASN A 288 11.23 -13.63 5.31
N LYS A 289 12.45 -13.18 5.01
CA LYS A 289 13.09 -11.99 5.58
C LYS A 289 13.34 -10.96 4.49
N ASN A 290 13.29 -9.68 4.85
CA ASN A 290 13.55 -8.58 3.92
C ASN A 290 15.05 -8.45 3.63
N LEU A 291 15.56 -9.33 2.78
CA LEU A 291 16.94 -9.35 2.29
C LEU A 291 16.93 -9.69 0.79
N ILE A 292 17.62 -8.88 0.00
CA ILE A 292 17.84 -9.12 -1.42
C ILE A 292 19.31 -8.97 -1.77
N VAL A 293 19.69 -9.61 -2.86
CA VAL A 293 20.96 -9.45 -3.55
C VAL A 293 20.67 -9.01 -4.97
N VAL A 294 21.36 -7.99 -5.46
CA VAL A 294 21.18 -7.46 -6.82
C VAL A 294 22.51 -7.16 -7.49
N GLN A 295 22.55 -7.30 -8.81
CA GLN A 295 23.64 -6.80 -9.64
C GLN A 295 23.42 -5.32 -9.99
N ARG A 296 24.39 -4.46 -9.69
CA ARG A 296 24.32 -3.01 -9.91
C ARG A 296 24.94 -2.62 -11.26
N PHE A 297 24.19 -2.80 -12.35
CA PHE A 297 24.61 -2.39 -13.71
C PHE A 297 24.87 -0.89 -13.87
N ASP A 298 24.37 -0.08 -12.95
CA ASP A 298 24.57 1.36 -12.88
C ASP A 298 25.91 1.76 -12.22
N LYS A 299 26.67 0.79 -11.67
CA LYS A 299 27.96 1.00 -11.01
C LYS A 299 29.10 0.39 -11.82
N VAL A 300 30.29 1.01 -11.74
CA VAL A 300 31.50 0.50 -12.41
C VAL A 300 31.84 -0.90 -11.90
N GLY A 301 32.06 -1.83 -12.84
CA GLY A 301 32.35 -3.24 -12.53
C GLY A 301 31.12 -4.08 -12.19
N GLU A 302 29.91 -3.50 -12.31
CA GLU A 302 28.62 -4.19 -12.17
C GLU A 302 28.54 -5.10 -10.93
N PRO A 303 28.89 -4.60 -9.74
CA PRO A 303 29.04 -5.43 -8.56
C PRO A 303 27.70 -6.01 -8.10
N PHE A 304 27.76 -7.20 -7.51
CA PHE A 304 26.65 -7.70 -6.69
C PHE A 304 26.70 -7.09 -5.29
N GLU A 305 25.55 -6.61 -4.82
CA GLU A 305 25.40 -5.97 -3.51
C GLU A 305 24.17 -6.52 -2.79
N SER A 306 24.22 -6.58 -1.45
CA SER A 306 23.12 -7.00 -0.60
C SER A 306 22.41 -5.80 0.04
N TYR A 307 21.09 -5.92 0.23
CA TYR A 307 20.26 -4.87 0.81
C TYR A 307 19.37 -5.44 1.90
N ILE A 308 19.53 -4.92 3.11
CA ILE A 308 18.74 -5.29 4.29
C ILE A 308 17.56 -4.33 4.42
N ASN A 309 16.37 -4.90 4.60
CA ASN A 309 15.09 -4.19 4.71
C ASN A 309 14.86 -3.16 3.59
N PRO A 310 15.09 -3.50 2.30
CA PRO A 310 14.90 -2.56 1.20
C PRO A 310 13.42 -2.22 1.04
N LYS A 311 13.13 -0.92 0.90
CA LYS A 311 11.79 -0.38 0.66
C LYS A 311 11.85 0.66 -0.45
N ILE A 312 11.02 0.50 -1.46
CA ILE A 312 10.89 1.51 -2.52
C ILE A 312 9.92 2.58 -2.03
N ILE A 313 10.47 3.73 -1.65
CA ILE A 313 9.72 4.85 -1.04
C ILE A 313 9.16 5.83 -2.09
N TRP A 314 9.60 5.73 -3.34
CA TRP A 314 9.04 6.49 -4.46
C TRP A 314 9.29 5.77 -5.80
N ARG A 315 8.36 5.95 -6.75
CA ARG A 315 8.40 5.41 -8.11
C ARG A 315 8.07 6.50 -9.12
N SER A 316 8.76 6.51 -10.25
CA SER A 316 8.44 7.41 -11.36
C SER A 316 7.16 6.99 -12.06
N LYS A 317 6.36 7.98 -12.48
CA LYS A 317 5.25 7.79 -13.44
C LYS A 317 5.76 7.48 -14.85
N PHE A 318 7.02 7.82 -15.14
CA PHE A 318 7.70 7.39 -16.34
C PHE A 318 7.99 5.88 -16.21
N ILE A 319 7.31 5.08 -17.02
CA ILE A 319 7.42 3.63 -17.02
C ILE A 319 8.18 3.14 -18.26
N ARG A 320 8.76 1.95 -18.15
CA ARG A 320 9.43 1.25 -19.23
C ARG A 320 8.88 -0.17 -19.36
N LYS A 321 8.82 -0.65 -20.60
CA LYS A 321 8.52 -2.04 -20.92
C LYS A 321 9.83 -2.80 -21.10
N GLY A 322 9.92 -3.99 -20.52
CA GLY A 322 11.10 -4.85 -20.66
C GLY A 322 10.80 -6.30 -20.33
N VAL A 323 11.59 -7.21 -20.88
CA VAL A 323 11.45 -8.65 -20.62
C VAL A 323 12.01 -8.97 -19.23
N GLU A 324 11.19 -9.60 -18.38
CA GLU A 324 11.61 -10.15 -17.10
C GLU A 324 11.64 -11.69 -17.14
N GLY A 325 12.51 -12.26 -16.31
CA GLY A 325 12.54 -13.69 -15.97
C GLY A 325 12.81 -13.83 -14.48
N CYS A 326 12.55 -15.00 -13.91
CA CYS A 326 12.70 -15.25 -12.48
C CYS A 326 13.28 -16.65 -12.25
N LEU A 327 14.24 -16.79 -11.34
CA LEU A 327 14.83 -18.10 -10.99
C LEU A 327 13.80 -19.08 -10.39
N SER A 328 12.68 -18.58 -9.88
CA SER A 328 11.58 -19.38 -9.31
C SER A 328 10.47 -19.72 -10.31
N ILE A 329 10.55 -19.22 -11.54
CA ILE A 329 9.55 -19.42 -12.61
C ILE A 329 10.27 -19.98 -13.84
N PRO A 330 10.31 -21.31 -14.00
CA PRO A 330 11.08 -21.95 -15.06
C PRO A 330 10.45 -21.67 -16.43
N ASP A 331 11.30 -21.53 -17.45
CA ASP A 331 10.95 -21.46 -18.88
C ASP A 331 9.94 -20.37 -19.28
N ARG A 332 9.76 -19.34 -18.44
CA ARG A 332 8.81 -18.25 -18.69
C ARG A 332 9.50 -16.89 -18.63
N ARG A 333 9.33 -16.11 -19.70
CA ARG A 333 9.76 -14.71 -19.78
C ARG A 333 8.68 -13.89 -20.46
N GLU A 334 8.35 -12.74 -19.89
CA GLU A 334 7.29 -11.87 -20.41
C GLU A 334 7.69 -10.41 -20.32
N GLU A 335 7.03 -9.58 -21.12
CA GLU A 335 7.19 -8.14 -21.03
C GLU A 335 6.41 -7.59 -19.84
N VAL A 336 7.11 -6.92 -18.94
CA VAL A 336 6.56 -6.31 -17.73
C VAL A 336 6.76 -4.80 -17.81
N LEU A 337 5.76 -4.05 -17.34
CA LEU A 337 5.86 -2.60 -17.18
C LEU A 337 6.36 -2.28 -15.78
N ARG A 338 7.42 -1.46 -15.70
CA ARG A 338 8.05 -1.03 -14.45
C ARG A 338 8.33 0.45 -14.47
N SER A 339 8.38 1.09 -13.31
CA SER A 339 8.88 2.46 -13.21
C SER A 339 10.34 2.52 -13.66
N ASN A 340 10.68 3.50 -14.47
CA ASN A 340 12.05 3.68 -14.95
C ASN A 340 13.01 4.12 -13.83
N THR A 341 12.51 4.90 -12.86
CA THR A 341 13.29 5.42 -11.74
C THR A 341 12.57 5.11 -10.43
N ILE A 342 13.34 4.72 -9.42
CA ILE A 342 12.86 4.48 -8.07
C ILE A 342 13.75 5.23 -7.07
N ARG A 343 13.18 5.54 -5.89
CA ARG A 343 13.96 5.90 -4.71
C ARG A 343 13.87 4.76 -3.71
N LEU A 344 15.00 4.14 -3.42
CA LEU A 344 15.13 3.01 -2.51
C LEU A 344 15.62 3.51 -1.15
N GLN A 345 15.02 3.02 -0.08
CA GLN A 345 15.48 3.15 1.30
C GLN A 345 15.89 1.77 1.81
N TYR A 346 17.02 1.65 2.52
CA TYR A 346 17.47 0.39 3.11
C TYR A 346 18.35 0.65 4.34
N ILE A 347 18.69 -0.41 5.08
CA ILE A 347 19.58 -0.33 6.25
C ILE A 347 20.96 -0.88 5.87
N SER A 348 22.01 -0.10 6.15
CA SER A 348 23.40 -0.54 5.96
C SER A 348 23.83 -1.51 7.06
N LYS A 349 24.95 -2.22 6.86
CA LYS A 349 25.53 -3.13 7.85
C LYS A 349 25.90 -2.44 9.17
N GLU A 350 26.11 -1.13 9.14
CA GLU A 350 26.37 -0.29 10.31
C GLU A 350 25.09 0.23 10.99
N GLY A 351 23.90 -0.20 10.55
CA GLY A 351 22.62 0.23 11.11
C GLY A 351 22.18 1.62 10.69
N LYS A 352 22.72 2.17 9.60
CA LYS A 352 22.35 3.49 9.08
C LYS A 352 21.30 3.35 7.98
N ILE A 353 20.28 4.21 8.05
CA ILE A 353 19.32 4.36 6.95
C ILE A 353 20.02 5.01 5.77
N LYS A 354 19.91 4.39 4.59
CA LYS A 354 20.44 4.87 3.32
C LYS A 354 19.30 5.06 2.34
N GLU A 355 19.38 6.11 1.54
CA GLU A 355 18.47 6.36 0.44
C GLU A 355 19.25 6.58 -0.85
N GLU A 356 18.80 5.97 -1.94
CA GLU A 356 19.42 6.05 -3.26
C GLU A 356 18.36 6.18 -4.35
N ASN A 357 18.63 7.03 -5.35
CA ASN A 357 17.86 7.05 -6.60
C ASN A 357 18.51 6.06 -7.58
N ILE A 358 17.71 5.15 -8.12
CA ILE A 358 18.16 4.10 -9.03
C ILE A 358 17.30 4.14 -10.28
N GLU A 359 17.93 4.02 -11.45
CA GLU A 359 17.26 4.19 -12.75
C GLU A 359 17.50 3.02 -13.70
N GLY A 360 16.71 2.96 -14.78
CA GLY A 360 16.95 2.09 -15.92
C GLY A 360 16.76 0.61 -15.60
N PHE A 361 17.74 -0.22 -15.98
CA PHE A 361 17.67 -1.67 -15.78
C PHE A 361 17.87 -2.06 -14.32
N THR A 362 18.80 -1.43 -13.60
CA THR A 362 18.95 -1.69 -12.16
C THR A 362 17.65 -1.41 -11.39
N ALA A 363 16.92 -0.33 -11.75
CA ALA A 363 15.63 -0.04 -11.12
C ALA A 363 14.60 -1.16 -11.32
N VAL A 364 14.62 -1.85 -12.47
CA VAL A 364 13.75 -3.00 -12.74
C VAL A 364 14.13 -4.19 -11.86
N ILE A 365 15.43 -4.48 -11.73
CA ILE A 365 15.92 -5.55 -10.86
C ILE A 365 15.47 -5.31 -9.41
N PHE A 366 15.65 -4.09 -8.88
CA PHE A 366 15.19 -3.78 -7.53
C PHE A 366 13.68 -3.91 -7.37
N GLN A 367 12.88 -3.45 -8.34
CA GLN A 367 11.42 -3.63 -8.28
C GLN A 367 11.04 -5.11 -8.27
N HIS A 368 11.72 -5.94 -9.05
CA HIS A 368 11.52 -7.38 -9.09
C HIS A 368 11.87 -8.04 -7.74
N GLU A 369 13.07 -7.79 -7.21
CA GLU A 369 13.50 -8.42 -5.95
C GLU A 369 12.69 -7.92 -4.75
N VAL A 370 12.28 -6.65 -4.75
CA VAL A 370 11.43 -6.09 -3.71
C VAL A 370 10.00 -6.67 -3.79
N ASP A 371 9.48 -6.97 -4.99
CA ASP A 371 8.19 -7.65 -5.14
C ASP A 371 8.18 -9.03 -4.47
N HIS A 372 9.28 -9.79 -4.60
CA HIS A 372 9.42 -11.07 -3.91
C HIS A 372 9.32 -10.94 -2.39
N LEU A 373 9.80 -9.83 -1.80
CA LEU A 373 9.65 -9.58 -0.36
C LEU A 373 8.17 -9.39 0.04
N TYR A 374 7.31 -8.98 -0.89
CA TYR A 374 5.89 -8.81 -0.65
C TYR A 374 5.05 -10.02 -1.04
N GLY A 375 5.65 -11.09 -1.53
CA GLY A 375 4.94 -12.25 -2.06
C GLY A 375 4.30 -11.98 -3.42
N ILE A 376 4.85 -11.02 -4.17
CA ILE A 376 4.39 -10.64 -5.51
C ILE A 376 5.37 -11.23 -6.52
N LEU A 377 4.84 -11.90 -7.55
CA LEU A 377 5.58 -12.45 -8.66
C LEU A 377 5.34 -11.59 -9.90
N TYR A 378 6.30 -11.54 -10.83
CA TYR A 378 6.14 -10.69 -12.02
C TYR A 378 4.86 -10.98 -12.86
N PRO A 379 4.31 -12.21 -12.94
CA PRO A 379 3.04 -12.44 -13.63
C PRO A 379 1.88 -11.66 -13.03
N ASP A 380 1.88 -11.41 -11.70
CA ASP A 380 0.88 -10.55 -11.06
C ASP A 380 0.92 -9.14 -11.65
N ARG A 381 2.12 -8.62 -11.97
CA ARG A 381 2.30 -7.29 -12.57
C ARG A 381 1.82 -7.22 -14.00
N VAL A 382 1.95 -8.31 -14.75
CA VAL A 382 1.40 -8.41 -16.11
C VAL A 382 -0.11 -8.34 -16.05
N GLU A 383 -0.75 -9.07 -15.13
CA GLU A 383 -2.20 -9.04 -14.94
C GLU A 383 -2.72 -7.69 -14.42
N GLU A 384 -1.98 -7.04 -13.50
CA GLU A 384 -2.27 -5.68 -13.04
C GLU A 384 -2.22 -4.68 -14.21
N ALA A 385 -1.17 -4.73 -15.03
CA ALA A 385 -0.98 -3.83 -16.16
C ALA A 385 -2.03 -3.98 -17.27
N GLN A 386 -2.60 -5.17 -17.47
CA GLN A 386 -3.66 -5.41 -18.47
C GLN A 386 -4.98 -4.69 -18.14
N LYS A 387 -5.16 -4.25 -16.89
CA LYS A 387 -6.35 -3.54 -16.41
C LYS A 387 -6.22 -2.01 -16.50
N GLU A 388 -5.05 -1.52 -16.90
CA GLU A 388 -4.75 -0.09 -17.02
C GLU A 388 -4.50 0.31 -18.49
N GLU A 389 -4.83 1.56 -18.81
CA GLU A 389 -4.52 2.17 -20.10
C GLU A 389 -3.23 2.99 -20.01
N PHE A 390 -2.30 2.77 -20.95
CA PHE A 390 -1.03 3.50 -21.03
C PHE A 390 -0.89 4.23 -22.37
N GLU A 391 -0.48 5.50 -22.31
CA GLU A 391 -0.14 6.28 -23.50
C GLU A 391 1.37 6.20 -23.80
N PRO A 392 1.79 5.84 -25.03
CA PRO A 392 3.20 5.86 -25.41
C PRO A 392 3.73 7.29 -25.48
N LEU A 393 4.91 7.52 -24.90
CA LEU A 393 5.63 8.81 -24.96
C LEU A 393 6.60 8.91 -26.15
N SER A 394 6.78 7.84 -26.94
CA SER A 394 7.70 7.79 -28.07
C SER A 394 7.49 8.91 -29.08
N ASP A 395 6.24 9.33 -29.26
CA ASP A 395 5.86 10.36 -30.23
C ASP A 395 5.99 11.78 -29.65
N LYS A 396 6.17 11.88 -28.31
CA LYS A 396 6.20 13.13 -27.55
C LYS A 396 7.61 13.49 -27.05
N MET A 397 8.59 12.58 -27.11
CA MET A 397 9.96 12.79 -26.59
C MET A 397 11.05 12.43 -27.61
N GLN A 398 11.96 13.37 -27.87
CA GLN A 398 13.15 13.14 -28.69
C GLN A 398 14.39 13.04 -27.78
N PHE A 399 15.05 11.88 -27.79
CA PHE A 399 16.28 11.65 -27.04
C PHE A 399 17.50 11.92 -27.92
N TYR A 400 18.51 12.59 -27.36
CA TYR A 400 19.78 12.85 -28.03
C TYR A 400 20.93 12.41 -27.14
N ILE A 401 21.98 11.87 -27.74
CA ILE A 401 23.23 11.51 -27.06
C ILE A 401 24.40 12.16 -27.79
N LYS A 402 25.46 12.52 -27.07
CA LYS A 402 26.69 13.04 -27.72
C LYS A 402 27.31 11.94 -28.60
N PRO A 403 27.87 12.29 -29.77
CA PRO A 403 28.68 11.35 -30.55
C PRO A 403 29.78 10.71 -29.69
N ASN A 404 30.09 9.43 -29.94
CA ASN A 404 31.10 8.64 -29.22
C ASN A 404 30.82 8.37 -27.73
N THR A 405 29.59 8.53 -27.26
CA THR A 405 29.20 8.07 -25.93
C THR A 405 29.02 6.55 -25.94
N LEU A 406 29.68 5.85 -25.00
CA LEU A 406 29.44 4.43 -24.72
C LEU A 406 27.96 4.23 -24.35
N ARG A 407 27.29 3.31 -25.04
CA ARG A 407 25.88 3.00 -24.81
C ARG A 407 25.79 1.84 -23.80
N PRO A 408 24.89 1.92 -22.80
CA PRO A 408 24.63 0.82 -21.88
C PRO A 408 24.01 -0.38 -22.60
#